data_AF-A0A0D0TTZ3-F1
#
_entry.id   AF-A0A0D0TTZ3-F1
#
_cell.length_a   1.000
_cell.length_b   1.000
_cell.length_c   1.000
_cell.angle_alpha   90.00
_cell.angle_beta   90.00
_cell.angle_gamma   90.00
#
_symmetry.space_group_name_H-M   'P 1'
#
loop_
_entity.id
_entity.type
_entity.pdbx_description
1 polymer ?
#
loop_
_entity_poly.entity_id
_entity_poly.type
_entity_poly.pdbx_seq_one_letter_code
_entity_poly.pdbx_strand_id
1 'polypeptide(L)'
;MSTTSTAPPPTATRIPNYVPISTLSAHSRAITALRFSPDGTLLASAGADGWLHFWHSTSGQHIRGFRAHKAGINDITISPDSLYIATASDDHTSDIHLLHPPPGVTFYPPPLEPSDASDTEDRPVAPVPPQSAVSSSSSTVPAIRHLVSHTAPILSVAFSPKSNLLATGSFDESTIIWDVRRGKVLRQLPAHADAVWCVAWDAEGEMVLTAGADGLIRLWDASTGQCLKTLDNDTNSPISHAAFTPSSVFLQASTLSSTLRIYNIHTGKIIKTIRAPGTFVSERWPCPAVIYEGLPPLSRDNESNGHSDPPKDEKMDVDYAQKDQEPVKPPVAMPNVRTKMRDAWIISGSENGKLIVWDIQSKRVLQILEGDPSHSCPVVALAVSPDGRTIASGSLEPEKVIKLWRDVE
;
A
#
# COMPACT_ATOMS: atom_id res chain seq x y z
N MET A 1 -32.85 40.24 -27.33
CA MET A 1 -31.76 39.31 -27.68
C MET A 1 -31.26 38.70 -26.37
N SER A 2 -31.74 37.51 -26.03
CA SER A 2 -31.30 36.78 -24.84
C SER A 2 -29.98 36.07 -25.14
N THR A 3 -28.90 36.48 -24.49
CA THR A 3 -27.60 35.79 -24.56
C THR A 3 -27.67 34.56 -23.68
N THR A 4 -27.89 33.40 -24.30
CA THR A 4 -27.71 32.09 -23.66
C THR A 4 -26.24 31.93 -23.27
N SER A 5 -25.96 31.99 -21.97
CA SER A 5 -24.70 31.56 -21.38
C SER A 5 -24.57 30.05 -21.58
N THR A 6 -23.80 29.65 -22.60
CA THR A 6 -23.35 28.28 -22.76
C THR A 6 -22.38 27.96 -21.63
N ALA A 7 -22.76 27.02 -20.77
CA ALA A 7 -21.85 26.43 -19.79
C ALA A 7 -20.58 25.94 -20.51
N PRO A 8 -19.38 26.11 -19.93
CA PRO A 8 -18.16 25.56 -20.52
C PRO A 8 -18.32 24.05 -20.67
N PRO A 9 -17.76 23.44 -21.73
CA PRO A 9 -17.80 22.00 -21.91
C PRO A 9 -17.20 21.33 -20.67
N PRO A 10 -17.69 20.15 -20.26
CA PRO A 10 -17.06 19.39 -19.19
C PRO A 10 -15.59 19.23 -19.56
N THR A 11 -14.69 19.68 -18.68
CA THR A 11 -13.25 19.45 -18.80
C THR A 11 -13.08 17.96 -19.08
N ALA A 12 -12.47 17.64 -20.23
CA ALA A 12 -12.23 16.25 -20.61
C ALA A 12 -11.50 15.58 -19.44
N THR A 13 -12.10 14.51 -18.91
CA THR A 13 -11.46 13.65 -17.90
C THR A 13 -10.14 13.17 -18.49
N ARG A 14 -9.02 13.53 -17.84
CA ARG A 14 -7.68 13.12 -18.27
C ARG A 14 -7.64 11.59 -18.26
N ILE A 15 -7.28 10.98 -19.38
CA ILE A 15 -7.13 9.53 -19.47
C ILE A 15 -5.64 9.27 -19.28
N PRO A 16 -5.22 8.51 -18.26
CA PRO A 16 -3.82 8.25 -18.06
C PRO A 16 -3.28 7.42 -19.22
N ASN A 17 -2.05 7.70 -19.63
CA ASN A 17 -1.35 6.94 -20.66
C ASN A 17 0.03 6.54 -20.13
N TYR A 18 0.08 5.39 -19.45
CA TYR A 18 1.33 4.89 -18.90
C TYR A 18 2.19 4.22 -19.98
N VAL A 19 3.46 4.62 -20.03
CA VAL A 19 4.49 4.00 -20.87
C VAL A 19 5.61 3.43 -20.00
N PRO A 20 6.24 2.32 -20.39
CA PRO A 20 7.36 1.74 -19.66
C PRO A 20 8.59 2.66 -19.69
N ILE A 21 9.29 2.77 -18.56
CA ILE A 21 10.47 3.65 -18.40
C ILE A 21 11.74 2.84 -18.17
N SER A 22 11.68 1.90 -17.23
CA SER A 22 12.86 1.18 -16.75
C SER A 22 12.48 -0.14 -16.10
N THR A 23 13.41 -1.08 -16.13
CA THR A 23 13.33 -2.37 -15.46
C THR A 23 14.43 -2.41 -14.41
N LEU A 24 14.06 -2.71 -13.17
CA LEU A 24 14.96 -2.78 -12.02
C LEU A 24 15.11 -4.24 -11.60
N SER A 25 16.34 -4.67 -11.34
CA SER A 25 16.65 -6.01 -10.86
C SER A 25 17.65 -5.94 -9.71
N ALA A 26 17.27 -6.52 -8.58
CA ALA A 26 18.15 -6.69 -7.41
C ALA A 26 17.75 -7.89 -6.55
N HIS A 27 16.46 -8.25 -6.54
CA HIS A 27 15.98 -9.41 -5.80
C HIS A 27 16.40 -10.72 -6.47
N SER A 28 16.77 -11.69 -5.64
CA SER A 28 17.13 -13.06 -6.06
C SER A 28 15.91 -13.99 -6.13
N ARG A 29 14.82 -13.60 -5.47
CA ARG A 29 13.51 -14.26 -5.42
C ARG A 29 12.39 -13.31 -5.85
N ALA A 30 11.15 -13.80 -5.86
CA ALA A 30 9.95 -13.01 -6.19
C ALA A 30 9.85 -11.70 -5.40
N ILE A 31 9.37 -10.64 -6.05
CA ILE A 31 9.09 -9.34 -5.40
C ILE A 31 7.71 -9.42 -4.76
N THR A 32 7.66 -9.31 -3.45
CA THR A 32 6.42 -9.52 -2.67
C THR A 32 5.69 -8.22 -2.39
N ALA A 33 6.41 -7.11 -2.25
CA ALA A 33 5.80 -5.81 -1.97
C ALA A 33 6.58 -4.63 -2.54
N LEU A 34 5.84 -3.59 -2.92
CA LEU A 34 6.36 -2.32 -3.45
C LEU A 34 5.62 -1.17 -2.76
N ARG A 35 6.34 -0.12 -2.34
CA ARG A 35 5.75 1.11 -1.79
C ARG A 35 6.53 2.34 -2.20
N PHE A 36 5.82 3.35 -2.70
CA PHE A 36 6.40 4.68 -2.82
C PHE A 36 6.43 5.37 -1.46
N SER A 37 7.44 6.19 -1.22
CA SER A 37 7.43 7.13 -0.11
C SER A 37 6.30 8.16 -0.30
N PRO A 38 5.74 8.72 0.79
CA PRO A 38 4.71 9.75 0.73
C PRO A 38 5.07 10.99 -0.11
N ASP A 39 6.36 11.33 -0.20
CA ASP A 39 6.87 12.42 -1.05
C ASP A 39 7.06 12.03 -2.53
N GLY A 40 6.90 10.74 -2.86
CA GLY A 40 7.07 10.19 -4.21
C GLY A 40 8.52 10.10 -4.70
N THR A 41 9.53 10.39 -3.88
CA THR A 41 10.95 10.43 -4.30
C THR A 41 11.63 9.06 -4.26
N LEU A 42 11.17 8.18 -3.37
CA LEU A 42 11.69 6.84 -3.17
C LEU A 42 10.66 5.77 -3.55
N LEU A 43 11.17 4.67 -4.06
CA LEU A 43 10.47 3.40 -4.16
C LEU A 43 11.19 2.40 -3.28
N ALA A 44 10.48 1.78 -2.34
CA ALA A 44 10.95 0.63 -1.58
C ALA A 44 10.41 -0.66 -2.20
N SER A 45 11.26 -1.67 -2.31
CA SER A 45 10.90 -3.01 -2.75
C SER A 45 11.35 -4.06 -1.74
N ALA A 46 10.51 -5.06 -1.56
CA ALA A 46 10.79 -6.23 -0.75
C ALA A 46 10.64 -7.51 -1.55
N GLY A 47 11.44 -8.51 -1.20
CA GLY A 47 11.42 -9.81 -1.84
C GLY A 47 11.25 -10.96 -0.86
N ALA A 48 10.86 -12.10 -1.41
CA ALA A 48 10.85 -13.39 -0.72
C ALA A 48 12.27 -13.86 -0.33
N ASP A 49 13.32 -13.13 -0.73
CA ASP A 49 14.71 -13.33 -0.32
C ASP A 49 15.06 -12.68 1.03
N GLY A 50 14.13 -11.91 1.62
CA GLY A 50 14.34 -11.23 2.91
C GLY A 50 15.06 -9.89 2.79
N TRP A 51 15.25 -9.39 1.56
CA TRP A 51 15.92 -8.12 1.29
C TRP A 51 14.95 -6.97 1.10
N LEU A 52 15.38 -5.80 1.56
CA LEU A 52 14.81 -4.51 1.21
C LEU A 52 15.75 -3.78 0.26
N HIS A 53 15.20 -3.21 -0.80
CA HIS A 53 15.91 -2.30 -1.71
C HIS A 53 15.17 -0.98 -1.84
N PHE A 54 15.95 0.10 -1.97
CA PHE A 54 15.45 1.45 -2.15
C PHE A 54 15.98 2.00 -3.47
N TRP A 55 15.07 2.62 -4.21
CA TRP A 55 15.30 3.11 -5.55
C TRP A 55 14.87 4.56 -5.64
N HIS A 56 15.53 5.35 -6.47
CA HIS A 56 15.02 6.65 -6.84
C HIS A 56 13.84 6.47 -7.80
N SER A 57 12.67 7.00 -7.45
CA SER A 57 11.41 6.78 -8.19
C SER A 57 11.49 7.23 -9.65
N THR A 58 12.25 8.30 -9.92
CA THR A 58 12.28 8.94 -11.23
C THR A 58 13.32 8.33 -12.17
N SER A 59 14.52 8.05 -11.65
CA SER A 59 15.64 7.51 -12.45
C SER A 59 15.74 6.00 -12.42
N GLY A 60 15.08 5.32 -11.48
CA GLY A 60 15.24 3.89 -11.25
C GLY A 60 16.61 3.53 -10.64
N GLN A 61 17.42 4.51 -10.24
CA GLN A 61 18.72 4.24 -9.65
C GLN A 61 18.59 3.52 -8.31
N HIS A 62 19.34 2.44 -8.12
CA HIS A 62 19.46 1.76 -6.82
C HIS A 62 20.22 2.66 -5.85
N ILE A 63 19.59 2.96 -4.70
CA ILE A 63 20.17 3.83 -3.66
C ILE A 63 20.87 2.98 -2.62
N ARG A 64 20.16 1.97 -2.08
CA ARG A 64 20.68 1.08 -1.04
C ARG A 64 19.88 -0.20 -0.95
N GLY A 65 20.49 -1.23 -0.40
CA GLY A 65 19.85 -2.50 -0.07
C GLY A 65 20.39 -3.09 1.22
N PHE A 66 19.54 -3.78 1.96
CA PHE A 66 19.97 -4.58 3.10
C PHE A 66 19.01 -5.73 3.38
N ARG A 67 19.52 -6.74 4.08
CA ARG A 67 18.70 -7.86 4.53
C ARG A 67 18.02 -7.50 5.85
N ALA A 68 16.69 -7.41 5.83
CA ALA A 68 15.90 -7.14 7.03
C ALA A 68 15.59 -8.44 7.78
N HIS A 69 15.23 -9.50 7.06
CA HIS A 69 14.80 -10.76 7.64
C HIS A 69 15.62 -11.95 7.15
N LYS A 70 15.67 -13.01 7.96
CA LYS A 70 16.28 -14.29 7.54
C LYS A 70 15.37 -15.07 6.61
N ALA A 71 14.06 -14.93 6.76
CA ALA A 71 13.05 -15.49 5.86
C ALA A 71 12.56 -14.43 4.85
N GLY A 72 11.61 -14.82 4.00
CA GLY A 72 11.00 -13.90 3.03
C GLY A 72 10.22 -12.78 3.71
N ILE A 73 10.20 -11.61 3.07
CA ILE A 73 9.30 -10.52 3.46
C ILE A 73 8.01 -10.69 2.66
N ASN A 74 6.85 -10.60 3.32
CA ASN A 74 5.54 -10.74 2.70
C ASN A 74 4.93 -9.38 2.34
N ASP A 75 5.11 -8.37 3.19
CA ASP A 75 4.56 -7.04 2.98
C ASP A 75 5.45 -5.96 3.59
N ILE A 76 5.36 -4.74 3.06
CA ILE A 76 6.05 -3.56 3.57
C ILE A 76 5.13 -2.34 3.58
N THR A 77 5.40 -1.45 4.53
CA THR A 77 4.70 -0.17 4.63
C THR A 77 5.66 0.93 5.05
N ILE A 78 5.51 2.11 4.44
CA ILE A 78 6.26 3.31 4.81
C ILE A 78 5.33 4.17 5.66
N SER A 79 5.86 4.70 6.77
CA SER A 79 5.06 5.54 7.65
C SER A 79 4.68 6.86 6.95
N PRO A 80 3.46 7.39 7.16
CA PRO A 80 3.01 8.64 6.52
C PRO A 80 3.92 9.86 6.74
N ASP A 81 4.62 9.91 7.88
CA ASP A 81 5.63 10.92 8.20
C ASP A 81 7.00 10.69 7.51
N SER A 82 7.14 9.65 6.67
CA SER A 82 8.36 9.27 5.95
C SER A 82 9.57 8.98 6.84
N LEU A 83 9.36 8.67 8.12
CA LEU A 83 10.46 8.40 9.06
C LEU A 83 10.83 6.91 9.13
N TYR A 84 9.84 6.04 8.98
CA TYR A 84 9.98 4.62 9.23
C TYR A 84 9.53 3.78 8.05
N ILE A 85 10.09 2.57 7.97
CA ILE A 85 9.58 1.49 7.15
C ILE A 85 9.39 0.27 8.04
N ALA A 86 8.24 -0.39 7.91
CA ALA A 86 7.94 -1.62 8.61
C ALA A 86 7.85 -2.78 7.61
N THR A 87 8.28 -3.95 8.05
CA THR A 87 8.28 -5.21 7.28
C THR A 87 7.44 -6.26 7.97
N ALA A 88 6.80 -7.13 7.21
CA ALA A 88 6.15 -8.35 7.68
C ALA A 88 6.86 -9.56 7.07
N SER A 89 7.19 -10.58 7.85
CA SER A 89 8.00 -11.71 7.37
C SER A 89 7.44 -13.09 7.72
N ASP A 90 7.85 -14.06 6.90
CA ASP A 90 7.72 -15.50 7.13
C ASP A 90 8.42 -15.99 8.40
N ASP A 91 9.31 -15.20 9.00
CA ASP A 91 9.94 -15.55 10.29
C ASP A 91 9.07 -15.21 11.52
N HIS A 92 7.81 -14.81 11.29
CA HIS A 92 6.80 -14.46 12.30
C HIS A 92 7.08 -13.12 13.02
N THR A 93 8.05 -12.35 12.53
CA THR A 93 8.43 -11.06 13.11
C THR A 93 8.09 -9.90 12.18
N SER A 94 7.94 -8.72 12.79
CA SER A 94 7.85 -7.46 12.07
C SER A 94 8.91 -6.50 12.57
N ASP A 95 9.70 -5.95 11.65
CA ASP A 95 10.77 -5.03 12.00
C ASP A 95 10.47 -3.61 11.54
N ILE A 96 10.83 -2.64 12.38
CA ILE A 96 10.72 -1.21 12.05
C ILE A 96 12.13 -0.63 11.91
N HIS A 97 12.41 -0.08 10.73
CA HIS A 97 13.68 0.54 10.37
C HIS A 97 13.50 2.04 10.06
N LEU A 98 14.60 2.81 10.11
CA LEU A 98 14.60 4.19 9.62
C LEU A 98 14.55 4.20 8.08
N LEU A 99 13.63 4.98 7.52
CA LEU A 99 13.55 5.18 6.07
C LEU A 99 14.79 5.91 5.54
N HIS A 100 15.32 6.86 6.31
CA HIS A 100 16.53 7.61 6.01
C HIS A 100 17.52 7.50 7.19
N PRO A 101 18.45 6.53 7.16
CA PRO A 101 19.47 6.42 8.21
C PRO A 101 20.44 7.60 8.15
N PRO A 102 21.05 7.99 9.29
CA PRO A 102 22.05 9.04 9.32
C PRO A 102 23.25 8.76 8.39
N PRO A 103 23.85 9.80 7.79
CA PRO A 103 25.05 9.64 6.97
C PRO A 103 26.19 9.07 7.82
N GLY A 104 26.74 7.92 7.40
CA GLY A 104 27.80 7.20 8.12
C GLY A 104 27.55 5.69 8.29
N VAL A 105 26.32 5.21 8.03
CA VAL A 105 26.04 3.78 7.91
C VAL A 105 26.24 3.38 6.44
N THR A 106 27.34 2.69 6.15
CA THR A 106 27.63 2.16 4.81
C THR A 106 26.82 0.88 4.58
N PHE A 107 25.93 0.93 3.59
CA PHE A 107 25.22 -0.25 3.09
C PHE A 107 25.93 -0.73 1.83
N TYR A 108 26.40 -1.96 1.84
CA TYR A 108 26.95 -2.56 0.63
C TYR A 108 25.80 -3.11 -0.22
N PRO A 109 25.70 -2.78 -1.52
CA PRO A 109 24.79 -3.48 -2.40
C PRO A 109 25.14 -4.98 -2.38
N PRO A 110 24.16 -5.88 -2.46
CA PRO A 110 24.44 -7.30 -2.48
C PRO A 110 25.40 -7.64 -3.64
N PRO A 111 26.34 -8.58 -3.47
CA PRO A 111 26.94 -9.24 -4.61
C PRO A 111 25.80 -9.84 -5.44
N LEU A 112 25.77 -9.55 -6.74
CA LEU A 112 24.95 -10.34 -7.67
C LEU A 112 25.55 -11.73 -7.67
N GLU A 113 25.06 -12.63 -6.81
CA GLU A 113 25.52 -14.02 -6.84
C GLU A 113 25.19 -14.60 -8.22
N PRO A 114 26.16 -15.20 -8.92
CA PRO A 114 25.90 -15.87 -10.19
C PRO A 114 24.91 -17.02 -9.94
N SER A 115 23.87 -17.05 -10.76
CA SER A 115 22.84 -18.09 -10.81
C SER A 115 23.44 -19.50 -10.70
N ASP A 116 22.85 -20.31 -9.83
CA ASP A 116 23.08 -21.73 -9.58
C ASP A 116 23.75 -22.46 -10.76
N ALA A 117 25.03 -22.79 -10.57
CA ALA A 117 25.69 -23.80 -11.38
C ALA A 117 25.10 -25.17 -11.00
N SER A 118 24.48 -25.79 -12.00
CA SER A 118 23.92 -27.13 -12.03
C SER A 118 24.67 -28.18 -11.21
N ASP A 119 23.89 -28.94 -10.45
CA ASP A 119 24.17 -30.30 -9.99
C ASP A 119 24.93 -31.12 -11.05
N THR A 120 26.16 -31.53 -10.72
CA THR A 120 26.71 -32.82 -11.15
C THR A 120 27.68 -33.31 -10.08
N GLU A 121 27.39 -34.48 -9.52
CA GLU A 121 28.30 -35.24 -8.69
C GLU A 121 29.56 -35.65 -9.49
N ASP A 122 30.72 -35.64 -8.82
CA ASP A 122 31.58 -36.81 -8.57
C ASP A 122 33.09 -36.43 -8.51
N ARG A 123 33.73 -36.77 -7.36
CA ARG A 123 35.19 -37.00 -7.11
C ARG A 123 36.19 -35.84 -6.80
N PRO A 124 37.37 -36.12 -6.19
CA PRO A 124 37.61 -35.92 -4.75
C PRO A 124 38.69 -34.86 -4.39
N VAL A 125 38.69 -34.56 -3.08
CA VAL A 125 39.48 -33.62 -2.26
C VAL A 125 40.99 -33.53 -2.54
N ALA A 126 41.50 -32.29 -2.60
CA ALA A 126 42.88 -31.92 -2.29
C ALA A 126 42.91 -30.97 -1.07
N PRO A 127 43.95 -31.03 -0.20
CA PRO A 127 43.94 -30.33 1.09
C PRO A 127 44.31 -28.84 0.94
N VAL A 128 43.43 -27.95 1.39
CA VAL A 128 43.71 -26.51 1.51
C VAL A 128 44.14 -26.20 2.95
N PRO A 129 45.23 -25.46 3.19
CA PRO A 129 45.75 -25.19 4.54
C PRO A 129 44.90 -24.16 5.31
N PRO A 130 45.00 -24.11 6.66
CA PRO A 130 44.01 -23.43 7.49
C PRO A 130 44.49 -22.04 7.93
N GLN A 131 44.19 -20.98 7.17
CA GLN A 131 44.21 -19.58 7.62
C GLN A 131 43.23 -18.84 6.71
N SER A 132 42.20 -18.13 7.15
CA SER A 132 41.94 -17.39 8.38
C SER A 132 40.43 -17.16 8.43
N ALA A 133 39.82 -17.23 9.61
CA ALA A 133 38.42 -16.93 9.82
C ALA A 133 38.08 -15.53 9.27
N VAL A 134 37.47 -15.48 8.08
CA VAL A 134 36.69 -14.33 7.65
C VAL A 134 35.39 -14.45 8.43
N SER A 135 35.34 -13.76 9.55
CA SER A 135 34.11 -13.51 10.29
C SER A 135 33.08 -12.96 9.30
N SER A 136 32.08 -13.78 8.99
CA SER A 136 30.88 -13.42 8.25
C SER A 136 30.18 -12.27 8.98
N SER A 137 30.52 -11.03 8.66
CA SER A 137 29.80 -9.86 9.13
C SER A 137 28.45 -9.85 8.43
N SER A 138 27.44 -10.42 9.10
CA SER A 138 26.03 -10.31 8.77
C SER A 138 25.70 -8.85 8.42
N SER A 139 25.38 -8.58 7.16
CA SER A 139 25.00 -7.26 6.63
C SER A 139 23.57 -6.83 7.05
N THR A 140 23.13 -7.28 8.23
CA THR A 140 21.83 -6.98 8.80
C THR A 140 21.87 -5.62 9.47
N VAL A 141 21.01 -4.72 9.01
CA VAL A 141 20.84 -3.41 9.64
C VAL A 141 20.03 -3.61 10.92
N PRO A 142 20.46 -3.09 12.08
CA PRO A 142 19.69 -3.27 13.30
C PRO A 142 18.35 -2.54 13.18
N ALA A 143 17.26 -3.30 13.33
CA ALA A 143 15.93 -2.73 13.43
C ALA A 143 15.82 -1.84 14.68
N ILE A 144 15.10 -0.72 14.56
CA ILE A 144 14.79 0.14 15.71
C ILE A 144 13.86 -0.61 16.66
N ARG A 145 12.89 -1.36 16.09
CA ARG A 145 11.98 -2.23 16.82
C ARG A 145 11.94 -3.57 16.12
N HIS A 146 12.04 -4.63 16.91
CA HIS A 146 11.87 -6.01 16.49
C HIS A 146 10.63 -6.55 17.22
N LEU A 147 9.53 -6.69 16.49
CA LEU A 147 8.20 -6.98 17.02
C LEU A 147 7.94 -8.49 16.93
N VAL A 148 7.88 -9.14 18.10
CA VAL A 148 7.71 -10.59 18.22
C VAL A 148 6.51 -10.85 19.12
N SER A 149 5.42 -11.35 18.53
CA SER A 149 4.24 -11.80 19.27
C SER A 149 3.38 -12.76 18.47
N HIS A 150 3.43 -12.70 17.13
CA HIS A 150 2.76 -13.68 16.29
C HIS A 150 3.40 -15.06 16.41
N THR A 151 2.58 -16.08 16.24
CA THR A 151 2.99 -17.50 16.34
C THR A 151 3.19 -18.16 14.97
N ALA A 152 2.82 -17.45 13.90
CA ALA A 152 2.94 -17.88 12.51
C ALA A 152 3.36 -16.67 11.62
N PRO A 153 3.64 -16.89 10.31
CA PRO A 153 4.07 -15.82 9.40
C PRO A 153 3.20 -14.57 9.45
N ILE A 154 3.82 -13.39 9.37
CA ILE A 154 3.10 -12.13 9.22
C ILE A 154 2.94 -11.87 7.72
N LEU A 155 1.70 -11.67 7.28
CA LEU A 155 1.34 -11.58 5.87
C LEU A 155 1.08 -10.15 5.41
N SER A 156 0.66 -9.27 6.32
CA SER A 156 0.41 -7.86 5.98
C SER A 156 0.74 -6.92 7.13
N VAL A 157 1.17 -5.71 6.79
CA VAL A 157 1.54 -4.67 7.76
C VAL A 157 1.11 -3.28 7.28
N ALA A 158 0.57 -2.46 8.20
CA ALA A 158 0.13 -1.10 7.88
C ALA A 158 0.35 -0.12 9.03
N PHE A 159 0.94 1.04 8.73
CA PHE A 159 0.99 2.17 9.67
C PHE A 159 -0.35 2.89 9.74
N SER A 160 -0.70 3.35 10.94
CA SER A 160 -1.75 4.34 11.13
C SER A 160 -1.40 5.69 10.46
N PRO A 161 -2.39 6.51 10.09
CA PRO A 161 -2.19 7.83 9.48
C PRO A 161 -1.30 8.78 10.30
N LYS A 162 -1.31 8.60 11.63
CA LYS A 162 -0.52 9.40 12.59
C LYS A 162 0.88 8.81 12.85
N SER A 163 1.29 7.75 12.14
CA SER A 163 2.59 7.05 12.29
C SER A 163 2.92 6.50 13.68
N ASN A 164 2.00 6.55 14.64
CA ASN A 164 2.25 6.17 16.04
C ASN A 164 1.85 4.72 16.33
N LEU A 165 0.93 4.16 15.53
CA LEU A 165 0.48 2.78 15.61
C LEU A 165 0.85 1.99 14.34
N LEU A 166 1.08 0.69 14.51
CA LEU A 166 1.28 -0.28 13.44
C LEU A 166 0.27 -1.42 13.63
N ALA A 167 -0.36 -1.89 12.56
CA ALA A 167 -1.16 -3.10 12.55
C ALA A 167 -0.42 -4.21 11.77
N THR A 168 -0.42 -5.43 12.28
CA THR A 168 0.13 -6.62 11.62
C THR A 168 -0.93 -7.72 11.55
N GLY A 169 -1.13 -8.32 10.38
CA GLY A 169 -2.01 -9.47 10.18
C GLY A 169 -1.20 -10.73 9.87
N SER A 170 -1.57 -11.85 10.48
CA SER A 170 -0.77 -13.09 10.42
C SER A 170 -1.58 -14.30 9.97
N PHE A 171 -0.85 -15.32 9.54
CA PHE A 171 -1.34 -16.67 9.34
C PHE A 171 -1.90 -17.30 10.63
N ASP A 172 -1.55 -16.78 11.82
CA ASP A 172 -2.10 -17.23 13.10
C ASP A 172 -3.52 -16.72 13.40
N GLU A 173 -4.23 -16.27 12.36
CA GLU A 173 -5.63 -15.83 12.39
C GLU A 173 -5.85 -14.53 13.19
N SER A 174 -4.77 -13.94 13.73
CA SER A 174 -4.82 -12.75 14.57
C SER A 174 -4.26 -11.50 13.87
N THR A 175 -4.75 -10.35 14.34
CA THR A 175 -4.17 -9.04 14.01
C THR A 175 -3.69 -8.39 15.28
N ILE A 176 -2.48 -7.83 15.29
CA ILE A 176 -1.91 -7.14 16.44
C ILE A 176 -1.74 -5.66 16.12
N ILE A 177 -2.16 -4.80 17.05
CA ILE A 177 -1.91 -3.35 17.02
C ILE A 177 -0.77 -3.04 17.99
N TRP A 178 0.24 -2.35 17.50
CA TRP A 178 1.48 -2.03 18.20
C TRP A 178 1.64 -0.53 18.42
N ASP A 179 2.24 -0.16 19.55
CA ASP A 179 2.83 1.17 19.74
C ASP A 179 4.19 1.21 19.03
N VAL A 180 4.31 2.00 17.97
CA VAL A 180 5.54 2.13 17.15
C VAL A 180 6.71 2.62 17.99
N ARG A 181 6.47 3.61 18.86
CA ARG A 181 7.53 4.20 19.68
C ARG A 181 8.04 3.22 20.71
N ARG A 182 7.16 2.44 21.35
CA ARG A 182 7.52 1.53 22.45
C ARG A 182 7.84 0.12 21.97
N GLY A 183 7.43 -0.27 20.77
CA GLY A 183 7.52 -1.65 20.27
C GLY A 183 6.70 -2.63 21.11
N LYS A 184 5.56 -2.16 21.67
CA LYS A 184 4.72 -2.97 22.56
C LYS A 184 3.38 -3.26 21.93
N VAL A 185 2.88 -4.46 22.16
CA VAL A 185 1.50 -4.85 21.84
C VAL A 185 0.55 -3.95 22.63
N LEU A 186 -0.37 -3.30 21.93
CA LEU A 186 -1.49 -2.60 22.52
C LEU A 186 -2.75 -3.47 22.49
N ARG A 187 -3.01 -4.13 21.36
CA ARG A 187 -4.19 -4.98 21.17
C ARG A 187 -3.83 -6.21 20.36
N GLN A 188 -4.48 -7.31 20.68
CA GLN A 188 -4.49 -8.52 19.88
C GLN A 188 -5.95 -8.82 19.54
N LEU A 189 -6.25 -8.87 18.25
CA LEU A 189 -7.58 -9.04 17.69
C LEU A 189 -7.69 -10.48 17.18
N PRO A 190 -8.63 -11.30 17.68
CA PRO A 190 -8.94 -12.60 17.10
C PRO A 190 -9.70 -12.37 15.79
N ALA A 191 -8.93 -12.09 14.75
CA ALA A 191 -9.45 -11.33 13.61
C ALA A 191 -10.24 -12.22 12.65
N HIS A 192 -9.77 -13.42 12.35
CA HIS A 192 -10.39 -14.31 11.37
C HIS A 192 -10.41 -15.76 11.90
N ALA A 193 -11.08 -16.65 11.17
CA ALA A 193 -11.05 -18.11 11.44
C ALA A 193 -10.04 -18.84 10.53
N ASP A 194 -9.22 -18.06 9.81
CA ASP A 194 -8.16 -18.48 8.90
C ASP A 194 -7.20 -17.28 8.71
N ALA A 195 -6.13 -17.45 7.94
CA ALA A 195 -5.06 -16.47 7.77
C ALA A 195 -5.53 -15.05 7.42
N VAL A 196 -4.97 -14.05 8.11
CA VAL A 196 -5.22 -12.62 7.83
C VAL A 196 -4.27 -12.15 6.74
N TRP A 197 -4.80 -11.96 5.53
CA TRP A 197 -4.00 -11.60 4.36
C TRP A 197 -3.81 -10.11 4.19
N CYS A 198 -4.67 -9.28 4.78
CA CYS A 198 -4.60 -7.84 4.59
C CYS A 198 -5.03 -7.09 5.84
N VAL A 199 -4.26 -6.05 6.18
CA VAL A 199 -4.61 -5.07 7.19
C VAL A 199 -4.49 -3.65 6.63
N ALA A 200 -5.42 -2.77 6.97
CA ALA A 200 -5.40 -1.37 6.54
C ALA A 200 -5.99 -0.45 7.61
N TRP A 201 -5.60 0.82 7.60
CA TRP A 201 -6.17 1.86 8.46
C TRP A 201 -7.11 2.75 7.66
N ASP A 202 -8.14 3.27 8.32
CA ASP A 202 -8.91 4.39 7.79
C ASP A 202 -8.09 5.69 7.82
N ALA A 203 -8.59 6.75 7.18
CA ALA A 203 -7.88 8.01 7.03
C ALA A 203 -7.66 8.77 8.36
N GLU A 204 -8.55 8.55 9.35
CA GLU A 204 -8.47 9.21 10.66
C GLU A 204 -7.63 8.41 11.68
N GLY A 205 -7.42 7.12 11.42
CA GLY A 205 -6.67 6.20 12.28
C GLY A 205 -7.50 5.63 13.44
N GLU A 206 -8.82 5.69 13.34
CA GLU A 206 -9.76 5.21 14.36
C GLU A 206 -10.23 3.78 14.07
N MET A 207 -10.18 3.35 12.81
CA MET A 207 -10.60 2.02 12.39
C MET A 207 -9.47 1.23 11.72
N VAL A 208 -9.39 -0.05 12.08
CA VAL A 208 -8.56 -1.05 11.39
C VAL A 208 -9.46 -1.97 10.58
N LEU A 209 -9.13 -2.15 9.31
CA LEU A 209 -9.71 -3.17 8.44
C LEU A 209 -8.83 -4.41 8.46
N THR A 210 -9.45 -5.57 8.56
CA THR A 210 -8.81 -6.88 8.35
C THR A 210 -9.57 -7.67 7.31
N ALA A 211 -8.86 -8.38 6.44
CA ALA A 211 -9.45 -9.31 5.49
C ALA A 211 -8.56 -10.55 5.35
N GLY A 212 -9.16 -11.71 5.06
CA GLY A 212 -8.43 -12.96 5.11
C GLY A 212 -9.00 -14.10 4.28
N ALA A 213 -8.46 -15.28 4.54
CA ALA A 213 -8.78 -16.53 3.86
C ALA A 213 -10.21 -17.03 4.14
N ASP A 214 -10.80 -16.63 5.27
CA ASP A 214 -12.20 -16.92 5.63
C ASP A 214 -13.24 -16.18 4.74
N GLY A 215 -12.78 -15.34 3.81
CA GLY A 215 -13.63 -14.59 2.89
C GLY A 215 -14.36 -13.40 3.50
N LEU A 216 -14.05 -13.03 4.76
CA LEU A 216 -14.71 -11.93 5.44
C LEU A 216 -13.84 -10.68 5.47
N ILE A 217 -14.49 -9.52 5.57
CA ILE A 217 -13.85 -8.26 5.94
C ILE A 217 -14.37 -7.87 7.31
N ARG A 218 -13.48 -7.54 8.25
CA ARG A 218 -13.88 -7.01 9.56
C ARG A 218 -13.32 -5.62 9.76
N LEU A 219 -14.13 -4.77 10.39
CA LEU A 219 -13.78 -3.41 10.78
C LEU A 219 -13.73 -3.36 12.30
N TRP A 220 -12.63 -2.86 12.82
CA TRP A 220 -12.31 -2.84 14.24
C TRP A 220 -12.10 -1.42 14.70
N ASP A 221 -12.59 -1.11 15.89
CA ASP A 221 -12.20 0.11 16.59
C ASP A 221 -10.77 -0.06 17.10
N ALA A 222 -9.86 0.80 16.64
CA ALA A 222 -8.43 0.67 16.94
C ALA A 222 -8.11 0.88 18.42
N SER A 223 -8.93 1.69 19.11
CA SER A 223 -8.71 2.07 20.50
C SER A 223 -9.18 0.98 21.48
N THR A 224 -10.34 0.38 21.22
CA THR A 224 -10.98 -0.61 22.08
C THR A 224 -10.68 -2.04 21.65
N GLY A 225 -10.34 -2.26 20.39
CA GLY A 225 -10.19 -3.59 19.80
C GLY A 225 -11.52 -4.32 19.55
N GLN A 226 -12.65 -3.62 19.62
CA GLN A 226 -13.96 -4.21 19.35
C GLN A 226 -14.20 -4.32 17.85
N CYS A 227 -14.77 -5.46 17.41
CA CYS A 227 -15.26 -5.61 16.05
C CYS A 227 -16.53 -4.78 15.87
N LEU A 228 -16.44 -3.69 15.11
CA LEU A 228 -17.56 -2.81 14.78
C LEU A 228 -18.47 -3.44 13.74
N LYS A 229 -17.89 -4.13 12.76
CA LYS A 229 -18.64 -4.67 11.62
C LYS A 229 -17.94 -5.85 10.97
N THR A 230 -18.74 -6.78 10.46
CA THR A 230 -18.30 -7.87 9.58
C THR A 230 -19.06 -7.75 8.26
N LEU A 231 -18.33 -7.75 7.15
CA LEU A 231 -18.86 -7.72 5.80
C LEU A 231 -18.57 -9.06 5.14
N ASP A 232 -19.63 -9.74 4.74
CA ASP A 232 -19.55 -10.94 3.91
C ASP A 232 -19.44 -10.52 2.44
N ASN A 233 -18.71 -11.32 1.66
CA ASN A 233 -18.60 -11.15 0.23
C ASN A 233 -19.60 -12.02 -0.56
N ASP A 234 -20.54 -12.72 0.09
CA ASP A 234 -21.59 -13.57 -0.50
C ASP A 234 -21.08 -14.75 -1.35
N THR A 235 -19.78 -14.87 -1.55
CA THR A 235 -19.14 -15.86 -2.43
C THR A 235 -18.25 -16.83 -1.66
N ASN A 236 -18.05 -16.59 -0.36
CA ASN A 236 -17.11 -17.32 0.50
C ASN A 236 -15.70 -17.44 -0.13
N SER A 237 -15.35 -16.50 -1.01
CA SER A 237 -14.07 -16.49 -1.70
C SER A 237 -13.06 -15.75 -0.84
N PRO A 238 -11.84 -16.29 -0.64
CA PRO A 238 -10.79 -15.60 0.10
C PRO A 238 -10.54 -14.17 -0.42
N ILE A 239 -10.26 -13.24 0.48
CA ILE A 239 -10.03 -11.83 0.14
C ILE A 239 -8.52 -11.56 0.13
N SER A 240 -7.95 -11.40 -1.07
CA SER A 240 -6.51 -11.19 -1.27
C SER A 240 -6.02 -9.81 -0.88
N HIS A 241 -6.85 -8.78 -1.06
CA HIS A 241 -6.50 -7.41 -0.75
C HIS A 241 -7.75 -6.61 -0.40
N ALA A 242 -7.64 -5.71 0.56
CA ALA A 242 -8.69 -4.77 0.88
C ALA A 242 -8.13 -3.45 1.39
N ALA A 243 -8.72 -2.34 0.97
CA ALA A 243 -8.24 -1.01 1.33
C ALA A 243 -9.41 -0.03 1.47
N PHE A 244 -9.27 0.93 2.38
CA PHE A 244 -10.15 2.08 2.44
C PHE A 244 -9.94 2.97 1.21
N THR A 245 -11.02 3.63 0.78
CA THR A 245 -10.87 4.82 -0.07
C THR A 245 -10.29 5.97 0.75
N PRO A 246 -9.60 6.95 0.15
CA PRO A 246 -9.07 8.11 0.87
C PRO A 246 -10.11 8.85 1.73
N SER A 247 -11.38 8.85 1.32
CA SER A 247 -12.49 9.43 2.08
C SER A 247 -12.95 8.59 3.29
N SER A 248 -12.55 7.32 3.40
CA SER A 248 -13.04 6.33 4.37
C SER A 248 -14.56 6.12 4.37
N VAL A 249 -15.26 6.53 3.31
CA VAL A 249 -16.70 6.27 3.12
C VAL A 249 -16.94 4.90 2.49
N PHE A 250 -16.02 4.50 1.60
CA PHE A 250 -16.02 3.23 0.90
C PHE A 250 -14.75 2.45 1.19
N LEU A 251 -14.82 1.13 0.98
CA LEU A 251 -13.65 0.27 0.88
C LEU A 251 -13.73 -0.56 -0.39
N GLN A 252 -12.57 -0.99 -0.87
CA GLN A 252 -12.43 -1.93 -1.96
C GLN A 252 -11.86 -3.24 -1.44
N ALA A 253 -12.31 -4.34 -2.03
CA ALA A 253 -11.75 -5.67 -1.77
C ALA A 253 -11.61 -6.44 -3.08
N SER A 254 -10.50 -7.16 -3.23
CA SER A 254 -10.27 -8.12 -4.31
C SER A 254 -10.36 -9.55 -3.75
N THR A 255 -11.06 -10.42 -4.45
CA THR A 255 -11.22 -11.82 -4.08
C THR A 255 -10.42 -12.74 -5.01
N LEU A 256 -10.08 -13.94 -4.56
CA LEU A 256 -9.47 -14.96 -5.40
C LEU A 256 -10.39 -15.47 -6.52
N SER A 257 -11.70 -15.27 -6.40
CA SER A 257 -12.67 -15.53 -7.48
C SER A 257 -12.65 -14.47 -8.60
N SER A 258 -11.55 -13.72 -8.76
CA SER A 258 -11.39 -12.69 -9.79
C SER A 258 -12.48 -11.60 -9.75
N THR A 259 -12.95 -11.23 -8.55
CA THR A 259 -13.90 -10.12 -8.39
C THR A 259 -13.30 -9.00 -7.56
N LEU A 260 -13.51 -7.77 -8.02
CA LEU A 260 -13.25 -6.57 -7.24
C LEU A 260 -14.58 -5.96 -6.82
N ARG A 261 -14.73 -5.70 -5.53
CA ARG A 261 -15.95 -5.15 -4.94
C ARG A 261 -15.66 -3.85 -4.23
N ILE A 262 -16.62 -2.92 -4.31
CA ILE A 262 -16.63 -1.68 -3.56
C ILE A 262 -17.82 -1.72 -2.59
N TYR A 263 -17.53 -1.56 -1.31
CA TYR A 263 -18.50 -1.58 -0.23
C TYR A 263 -18.71 -0.18 0.32
N ASN A 264 -19.94 0.13 0.70
CA ASN A 264 -20.22 1.26 1.59
C ASN A 264 -19.98 0.82 3.03
N ILE A 265 -19.09 1.50 3.75
CA ILE A 265 -18.75 1.11 5.12
C ILE A 265 -19.96 1.25 6.05
N HIS A 266 -20.68 2.37 5.95
CA HIS A 266 -21.83 2.68 6.80
C HIS A 266 -22.98 1.68 6.60
N THR A 267 -23.38 1.42 5.35
CA THR A 267 -24.50 0.51 5.08
C THR A 267 -24.08 -0.96 5.06
N GLY A 268 -22.80 -1.24 4.81
CA GLY A 268 -22.27 -2.61 4.66
C GLY A 268 -22.65 -3.27 3.34
N LYS A 269 -23.30 -2.53 2.43
CA LYS A 269 -23.74 -3.06 1.15
C LYS A 269 -22.65 -2.94 0.10
N ILE A 270 -22.60 -3.94 -0.77
CA ILE A 270 -21.83 -3.89 -2.01
C ILE A 270 -22.50 -2.87 -2.93
N ILE A 271 -21.78 -1.81 -3.26
CA ILE A 271 -22.24 -0.78 -4.21
C ILE A 271 -21.95 -1.25 -5.62
N LYS A 272 -20.78 -1.86 -5.80
CA LYS A 272 -20.26 -2.17 -7.13
C LYS A 272 -19.47 -3.46 -7.09
N THR A 273 -19.77 -4.33 -8.04
CA THR A 273 -18.95 -5.52 -8.34
C THR A 273 -18.40 -5.34 -9.74
N ILE A 274 -17.08 -5.33 -9.84
CA ILE A 274 -16.33 -5.38 -11.08
C ILE A 274 -15.87 -6.83 -11.21
N ARG A 275 -16.48 -7.52 -12.16
CA ARG A 275 -15.98 -8.79 -12.66
C ARG A 275 -15.28 -8.44 -13.94
N ALA A 276 -14.14 -9.03 -14.19
CA ALA A 276 -13.68 -9.01 -15.55
C ALA A 276 -13.35 -10.41 -16.04
N PRO A 277 -13.54 -10.64 -17.35
CA PRO A 277 -13.59 -11.98 -17.87
C PRO A 277 -12.16 -12.53 -17.93
N GLY A 278 -11.85 -13.47 -17.03
CA GLY A 278 -10.83 -14.48 -17.27
C GLY A 278 -9.41 -14.29 -16.74
N THR A 279 -9.02 -13.28 -15.96
CA THR A 279 -7.58 -13.12 -15.61
C THR A 279 -7.28 -12.09 -14.50
N PHE A 280 -8.06 -12.00 -13.41
CA PHE A 280 -7.80 -10.97 -12.38
C PHE A 280 -6.89 -11.47 -11.27
N VAL A 281 -7.29 -12.59 -10.69
CA VAL A 281 -6.67 -13.18 -9.51
C VAL A 281 -6.93 -14.66 -9.65
N SER A 282 -5.89 -15.49 -9.63
CA SER A 282 -6.08 -16.94 -9.56
C SER A 282 -5.98 -17.39 -8.12
N GLU A 283 -6.58 -18.53 -7.80
CA GLU A 283 -6.38 -19.16 -6.50
C GLU A 283 -4.90 -19.41 -6.19
N ARG A 284 -4.06 -19.52 -7.23
CA ARG A 284 -2.61 -19.73 -7.07
C ARG A 284 -1.85 -18.45 -6.75
N TRP A 285 -2.28 -17.30 -7.28
CA TRP A 285 -1.50 -16.06 -7.18
C TRP A 285 -2.40 -14.85 -6.88
N PRO A 286 -2.38 -14.32 -5.64
CA PRO A 286 -3.10 -13.10 -5.31
C PRO A 286 -2.49 -11.91 -6.05
N CYS A 287 -3.20 -11.37 -7.04
CA CYS A 287 -2.77 -10.16 -7.74
C CYS A 287 -3.24 -8.90 -7.00
N PRO A 288 -2.37 -7.89 -6.82
CA PRO A 288 -2.69 -6.68 -6.09
C PRO A 288 -3.60 -5.74 -6.91
N ALA A 289 -4.42 -4.97 -6.20
CA ALA A 289 -5.23 -3.89 -6.76
C ALA A 289 -5.09 -2.64 -5.89
N VAL A 290 -4.83 -1.49 -6.53
CA VAL A 290 -4.64 -0.19 -5.86
C VAL A 290 -5.67 0.80 -6.40
N ILE A 291 -6.32 1.52 -5.50
CA ILE A 291 -7.15 2.68 -5.85
C ILE A 291 -6.29 3.92 -5.84
N TYR A 292 -6.38 4.70 -6.91
CA TYR A 292 -5.87 6.06 -6.98
C TYR A 292 -7.03 7.03 -7.18
N GLU A 293 -7.12 8.06 -6.34
CA GLU A 293 -8.01 9.19 -6.55
C GLU A 293 -7.14 10.40 -6.90
N GLY A 294 -7.36 11.00 -8.08
CA GLY A 294 -6.59 12.16 -8.52
C GLY A 294 -6.64 13.29 -7.49
N LEU A 295 -5.47 13.70 -7.00
CA LEU A 295 -5.33 14.91 -6.19
C LEU A 295 -5.76 16.13 -7.04
N PRO A 296 -6.45 17.12 -6.45
CA PRO A 296 -6.74 18.36 -7.17
C PRO A 296 -5.40 18.99 -7.61
N PRO A 297 -5.33 19.61 -8.80
CA PRO A 297 -4.16 20.39 -9.15
C PRO A 297 -3.98 21.46 -8.08
N LEU A 298 -2.79 21.49 -7.47
CA LEU A 298 -2.37 22.62 -6.64
C LEU A 298 -2.58 23.87 -7.49
N SER A 299 -3.51 24.73 -7.09
CA SER A 299 -3.70 26.02 -7.76
C SER A 299 -2.44 26.85 -7.56
N ARG A 300 -1.51 26.74 -8.51
CA ARG A 300 -0.47 27.73 -8.75
C ARG A 300 -1.14 28.94 -9.37
N ASP A 301 -1.86 29.69 -8.54
CA ASP A 301 -2.33 31.04 -8.87
C ASP A 301 -2.60 31.76 -7.55
N ASN A 302 -1.53 32.28 -6.96
CA ASN A 302 -1.59 33.47 -6.12
C ASN A 302 -0.22 34.17 -6.19
N GLU A 303 0.21 34.47 -7.41
CA GLU A 303 1.12 35.59 -7.64
C GLU A 303 0.27 36.85 -7.81
N SER A 304 0.40 37.72 -6.81
CA SER A 304 0.28 39.18 -6.89
C SER A 304 -0.93 39.76 -7.62
N ASN A 305 -1.99 40.05 -6.86
CA ASN A 305 -2.65 41.36 -6.94
C ASN A 305 -3.59 41.57 -5.75
N GLY A 306 -3.28 42.54 -4.89
CA GLY A 306 -4.21 43.00 -3.86
C GLY A 306 -3.49 43.70 -2.71
N HIS A 307 -3.67 45.02 -2.65
CA HIS A 307 -3.14 45.92 -1.63
C HIS A 307 -3.22 45.40 -0.19
N SER A 308 -2.13 45.63 0.54
CA SER A 308 -2.03 45.57 1.98
C SER A 308 -2.74 46.76 2.62
N ASP A 309 -3.84 46.51 3.32
CA ASP A 309 -4.30 47.34 4.43
C ASP A 309 -4.39 46.46 5.68
N PRO A 310 -3.75 46.83 6.81
CA PRO A 310 -3.79 46.04 8.04
C PRO A 310 -5.12 46.28 8.79
N PRO A 311 -5.79 45.25 9.32
CA PRO A 311 -6.91 45.46 10.22
C PRO A 311 -6.39 45.93 11.59
N LYS A 312 -7.03 47.01 12.08
CA LYS A 312 -6.80 47.63 13.38
C LYS A 312 -7.28 46.71 14.51
N ASP A 313 -6.56 46.78 15.62
CA ASP A 313 -6.89 46.17 16.91
C ASP A 313 -8.31 46.51 17.38
N GLU A 314 -9.14 45.49 17.56
CA GLU A 314 -10.33 45.57 18.41
C GLU A 314 -10.24 44.54 19.54
N LYS A 315 -10.47 45.05 20.74
CA LYS A 315 -10.29 44.42 22.04
C LYS A 315 -11.27 43.25 22.25
N MET A 316 -10.76 42.14 22.79
CA MET A 316 -11.57 41.11 23.45
C MET A 316 -11.96 41.59 24.85
N ASP A 317 -13.24 41.88 25.06
CA ASP A 317 -13.85 41.83 26.39
C ASP A 317 -14.39 40.42 26.62
N VAL A 318 -14.00 39.82 27.74
CA VAL A 318 -14.38 38.47 28.18
C VAL A 318 -15.43 38.63 29.26
N ASP A 319 -16.67 38.19 29.01
CA ASP A 319 -17.68 38.06 30.04
C ASP A 319 -18.32 36.66 30.05
N TYR A 320 -18.28 36.05 31.23
CA TYR A 320 -18.89 34.77 31.59
C TYR A 320 -20.33 35.02 32.04
N ALA A 321 -21.32 34.33 31.44
CA ALA A 321 -22.61 34.08 32.07
C ALA A 321 -23.31 32.84 31.51
N GLN A 322 -23.96 32.10 32.41
CA GLN A 322 -24.63 30.81 32.20
C GLN A 322 -26.06 30.93 31.65
N LYS A 323 -26.50 29.80 31.06
CA LYS A 323 -27.88 29.26 30.92
C LYS A 323 -28.82 29.94 29.92
N ASP A 324 -29.28 29.16 28.91
CA ASP A 324 -30.58 28.47 28.97
C ASP A 324 -30.77 27.50 27.79
N GLN A 325 -31.62 26.48 28.00
CA GLN A 325 -31.97 25.42 27.05
C GLN A 325 -32.89 25.97 25.94
N GLU A 326 -32.51 25.77 24.67
CA GLU A 326 -33.40 25.93 23.52
C GLU A 326 -33.73 24.56 22.86
N PRO A 327 -34.95 24.41 22.28
CA PRO A 327 -35.46 23.12 21.83
C PRO A 327 -34.75 22.61 20.57
N VAL A 328 -34.51 21.29 20.53
CA VAL A 328 -33.89 20.55 19.44
C VAL A 328 -34.66 20.74 18.13
N LYS A 329 -34.08 21.50 17.19
CA LYS A 329 -34.52 21.54 15.79
C LYS A 329 -34.37 20.14 15.17
N PRO A 330 -35.33 19.67 14.34
CA PRO A 330 -35.16 18.41 13.61
C PRO A 330 -33.93 18.50 12.69
N PRO A 331 -33.24 17.38 12.43
CA PRO A 331 -32.02 17.40 11.64
C PRO A 331 -32.32 17.98 10.26
N VAL A 332 -31.62 19.05 9.93
CA VAL A 332 -31.63 19.67 8.61
C VAL A 332 -31.33 18.58 7.59
N ALA A 333 -32.25 18.38 6.65
CA ALA A 333 -32.08 17.44 5.55
C ALA A 333 -30.70 17.67 4.91
N MET A 334 -29.91 16.60 4.81
CA MET A 334 -28.59 16.66 4.18
C MET A 334 -28.72 17.36 2.83
N PRO A 335 -27.90 18.38 2.54
CA PRO A 335 -27.82 18.88 1.19
C PRO A 335 -27.43 17.69 0.31
N ASN A 336 -28.11 17.54 -0.83
CA ASN A 336 -27.74 16.58 -1.87
C ASN A 336 -26.34 16.96 -2.39
N VAL A 337 -25.30 16.59 -1.65
CA VAL A 337 -23.92 16.63 -2.11
C VAL A 337 -23.81 15.44 -3.07
N ARG A 338 -24.19 15.67 -4.32
CA ARG A 338 -23.59 14.94 -5.43
C ARG A 338 -22.13 15.36 -5.45
N THR A 339 -21.32 14.81 -4.55
CA THR A 339 -19.87 14.80 -4.69
C THR A 339 -19.63 14.08 -6.00
N LYS A 340 -19.36 14.86 -7.06
CA LYS A 340 -18.87 14.32 -8.32
C LYS A 340 -17.67 13.47 -7.91
N MET A 341 -17.77 12.14 -8.04
CA MET A 341 -16.61 11.29 -7.79
C MET A 341 -15.48 11.89 -8.61
N ARG A 342 -14.35 12.15 -7.96
CA ARG A 342 -13.13 12.61 -8.62
C ARG A 342 -12.72 11.54 -9.65
N ASP A 343 -11.86 11.89 -10.59
CA ASP A 343 -11.26 10.90 -11.49
C ASP A 343 -10.51 9.90 -10.61
N ALA A 344 -11.09 8.71 -10.48
CA ALA A 344 -10.65 7.66 -9.57
C ALA A 344 -10.47 6.40 -10.38
N TRP A 345 -9.26 5.87 -10.35
CA TRP A 345 -8.86 4.72 -11.13
C TRP A 345 -8.47 3.57 -10.22
N ILE A 346 -8.68 2.35 -10.72
CA ILE A 346 -8.10 1.16 -10.11
C ILE A 346 -7.00 0.68 -11.03
N ILE A 347 -5.84 0.40 -10.47
CA ILE A 347 -4.75 -0.27 -11.18
C ILE A 347 -4.63 -1.65 -10.56
N SER A 348 -4.70 -2.67 -11.40
CA SER A 348 -4.61 -4.07 -10.97
C SER A 348 -3.55 -4.82 -11.76
N GLY A 349 -2.79 -5.67 -11.07
CA GLY A 349 -1.97 -6.70 -11.72
C GLY A 349 -2.79 -7.91 -12.13
N SER A 350 -2.25 -8.75 -13.01
CA SER A 350 -2.86 -10.00 -13.44
C SER A 350 -1.87 -11.17 -13.49
N GLU A 351 -2.41 -12.39 -13.49
CA GLU A 351 -1.64 -13.63 -13.59
C GLU A 351 -0.90 -13.76 -14.92
N ASN A 352 -1.40 -13.15 -16.00
CA ASN A 352 -0.75 -13.16 -17.31
C ASN A 352 0.29 -12.03 -17.49
N GLY A 353 0.73 -11.40 -16.40
CA GLY A 353 1.80 -10.39 -16.42
C GLY A 353 1.40 -9.01 -16.93
N LYS A 354 0.09 -8.76 -17.08
CA LYS A 354 -0.46 -7.48 -17.52
C LYS A 354 -0.78 -6.59 -16.33
N LEU A 355 -0.82 -5.29 -16.59
CA LEU A 355 -1.44 -4.32 -15.70
C LEU A 355 -2.67 -3.76 -16.39
N ILE A 356 -3.73 -3.52 -15.63
CA ILE A 356 -4.98 -3.02 -16.16
C ILE A 356 -5.40 -1.79 -15.36
N VAL A 357 -5.65 -0.70 -16.07
CA VAL A 357 -6.14 0.57 -15.51
C VAL A 357 -7.63 0.66 -15.79
N TRP A 358 -8.41 0.85 -14.74
CA TRP A 358 -9.87 0.86 -14.77
C TRP A 358 -10.40 2.22 -14.36
N ASP A 359 -11.43 2.70 -15.04
CA ASP A 359 -12.23 3.79 -14.53
C ASP A 359 -13.32 3.26 -13.60
N ILE A 360 -13.27 3.71 -12.35
CA ILE A 360 -14.25 3.31 -11.34
C ILE A 360 -15.65 3.73 -11.76
N GLN A 361 -15.85 4.85 -12.46
CA GLN A 361 -17.19 5.33 -12.78
C GLN A 361 -17.81 4.52 -13.93
N SER A 362 -17.16 4.50 -15.09
CA SER A 362 -17.64 3.88 -16.33
C SER A 362 -17.55 2.36 -16.38
N LYS A 363 -16.81 1.72 -15.44
CA LYS A 363 -16.52 0.27 -15.44
C LYS A 363 -15.73 -0.18 -16.68
N ARG A 364 -15.09 0.74 -17.37
CA ARG A 364 -14.31 0.43 -18.56
C ARG A 364 -12.84 0.32 -18.20
N VAL A 365 -12.17 -0.56 -18.92
CA VAL A 365 -10.72 -0.56 -19.00
C VAL A 365 -10.32 0.70 -19.75
N LEU A 366 -9.53 1.55 -19.10
CA LEU A 366 -8.92 2.73 -19.70
C LEU A 366 -7.69 2.34 -20.51
N GLN A 367 -6.85 1.46 -19.94
CA GLN A 367 -5.60 1.03 -20.55
C GLN A 367 -5.25 -0.39 -20.09
N ILE A 368 -4.70 -1.20 -21.00
CA ILE A 368 -4.04 -2.47 -20.69
C ILE A 368 -2.57 -2.30 -21.01
N LEU A 369 -1.69 -2.51 -20.03
CA LEU A 369 -0.25 -2.49 -20.21
C LEU A 369 0.20 -3.91 -20.57
N GLU A 370 0.35 -4.17 -21.85
CA GLU A 370 0.70 -5.46 -22.46
C GLU A 370 1.75 -5.32 -23.58
N GLY A 371 2.35 -6.43 -24.01
CA GLY A 371 3.40 -6.47 -25.04
C GLY A 371 4.81 -6.49 -24.44
N ASP A 372 5.88 -6.48 -25.23
CA ASP A 372 7.24 -6.28 -24.70
C ASP A 372 7.39 -4.78 -24.42
N PRO A 373 7.32 -4.31 -23.16
CA PRO A 373 8.04 -4.84 -21.99
C PRO A 373 7.16 -5.22 -20.76
N SER A 374 5.91 -5.65 -20.91
CA SER A 374 5.08 -6.23 -19.84
C SER A 374 5.71 -7.48 -19.20
N HIS A 375 5.24 -7.87 -18.01
CA HIS A 375 5.82 -8.99 -17.27
C HIS A 375 5.58 -10.32 -18.01
N SER A 376 6.61 -11.18 -18.04
CA SER A 376 6.46 -12.55 -18.55
C SER A 376 5.85 -13.50 -17.52
N CYS A 377 5.78 -13.06 -16.26
CA CYS A 377 5.27 -13.80 -15.10
C CYS A 377 4.13 -13.03 -14.42
N PRO A 378 3.35 -13.68 -13.53
CA PRO A 378 2.32 -13.01 -12.74
C PRO A 378 2.82 -11.75 -12.03
N VAL A 379 2.01 -10.68 -12.06
CA VAL A 379 2.26 -9.48 -11.25
C VAL A 379 1.72 -9.72 -9.85
N VAL A 380 2.60 -9.67 -8.86
CA VAL A 380 2.30 -9.98 -7.45
C VAL A 380 2.51 -8.78 -6.52
N ALA A 381 3.25 -7.76 -6.97
CA ALA A 381 3.42 -6.51 -6.25
C ALA A 381 3.07 -5.31 -7.14
N LEU A 382 2.41 -4.30 -6.56
CA LEU A 382 1.99 -3.10 -7.29
C LEU A 382 2.01 -1.89 -6.35
N ALA A 383 2.54 -0.77 -6.85
CA ALA A 383 2.49 0.52 -6.19
C ALA A 383 2.22 1.63 -7.20
N VAL A 384 1.53 2.68 -6.74
CA VAL A 384 1.26 3.89 -7.51
C VAL A 384 1.87 5.06 -6.75
N SER A 385 2.57 5.96 -7.44
CA SER A 385 3.15 7.14 -6.81
C SER A 385 2.07 8.09 -6.29
N PRO A 386 2.36 8.91 -5.27
CA PRO A 386 1.39 9.83 -4.68
C PRO A 386 0.78 10.83 -5.68
N ASP A 387 1.53 11.20 -6.72
CA ASP A 387 1.07 12.08 -7.82
C ASP A 387 0.31 11.33 -8.92
N GLY A 388 0.19 10.01 -8.83
CA GLY A 388 -0.45 9.13 -9.80
C GLY A 388 0.32 8.96 -11.11
N ARG A 389 1.50 9.58 -11.26
CA ARG A 389 2.22 9.59 -12.54
C ARG A 389 3.09 8.37 -12.78
N THR A 390 3.48 7.65 -11.74
CA THR A 390 4.36 6.49 -11.86
C THR A 390 3.72 5.25 -11.23
N ILE A 391 3.76 4.15 -11.95
CA ILE A 391 3.37 2.82 -11.46
C ILE A 391 4.63 1.97 -11.35
N ALA A 392 4.78 1.26 -10.25
CA ALA A 392 5.78 0.21 -10.09
C ALA A 392 5.07 -1.13 -9.99
N SER A 393 5.49 -2.11 -10.80
CA SER A 393 4.97 -3.47 -10.78
C SER A 393 6.11 -4.45 -10.54
N GLY A 394 5.89 -5.45 -9.69
CA GLY A 394 6.86 -6.50 -9.36
C GLY A 394 6.33 -7.86 -9.75
N SER A 395 7.20 -8.69 -10.34
CA SER A 395 6.83 -10.03 -10.78
C SER A 395 7.28 -11.16 -9.86
N LEU A 396 6.57 -12.27 -10.02
CA LEU A 396 6.91 -13.56 -9.47
C LEU A 396 8.14 -14.16 -10.18
N GLU A 397 8.67 -15.23 -9.60
CA GLU A 397 9.65 -16.10 -10.24
C GLU A 397 9.09 -16.75 -11.53
N PRO A 398 9.93 -16.96 -12.57
CA PRO A 398 11.38 -16.70 -12.61
C PRO A 398 11.82 -15.27 -12.98
N GLU A 399 10.91 -14.37 -13.37
CA GLU A 399 11.30 -13.05 -13.91
C GLU A 399 11.94 -12.14 -12.85
N LYS A 400 11.34 -12.00 -11.66
CA LYS A 400 11.94 -11.31 -10.49
C LYS A 400 12.39 -9.87 -10.75
N VAL A 401 11.69 -9.14 -11.62
CA VAL A 401 12.01 -7.75 -11.95
C VAL A 401 10.92 -6.79 -11.51
N ILE A 402 11.32 -5.56 -11.24
CA ILE A 402 10.41 -4.44 -11.04
C ILE A 402 10.35 -3.65 -12.34
N LYS A 403 9.16 -3.28 -12.80
CA LYS A 403 8.97 -2.43 -13.98
C LYS A 403 8.32 -1.12 -13.57
N LEU A 404 8.89 -0.02 -14.04
CA LEU A 404 8.36 1.32 -13.83
C LEU A 404 7.65 1.81 -15.08
N TRP A 405 6.47 2.37 -14.88
CA TRP A 405 5.62 2.93 -15.93
C TRP A 405 5.30 4.38 -15.59
N ARG A 406 5.36 5.30 -16.55
CA ARG A 406 5.06 6.73 -16.35
C ARG A 406 3.94 7.20 -17.25
N ASP A 407 3.02 7.94 -16.68
CA ASP A 407 2.02 8.67 -17.42
C ASP A 407 2.68 9.80 -18.21
N VAL A 408 2.47 9.81 -19.54
CA VAL A 408 3.07 10.80 -20.45
C VAL A 408 2.20 12.04 -20.69
N GLU A 409 0.96 12.06 -20.18
CA GLU A 409 0.03 13.19 -20.34
C GLU A 409 0.14 14.28 -19.26
#